data_AF-A0A1X1T182-F1
#
_entry.id   AF-A0A1X1T182-F1
#
_cell.length_a   1.000
_cell.length_b   1.000
_cell.length_c   1.000
_cell.angle_alpha   90.00
_cell.angle_beta   90.00
_cell.angle_gamma   90.00
#
_symmetry.space_group_name_H-M   'P 1'
#
loop_
_entity.id
_entity.type
_entity.pdbx_description
1 polymer ?
#
loop_
_entity_poly.entity_id
_entity_poly.type
_entity_poly.pdbx_seq_one_letter_code
_entity_poly.pdbx_strand_id
1 'polypeptide(L)'
;MERSSVLKPAMTLVATFGVALMGPTSGVAGAKPLDPVINTTCTYDQIVAALRIEAPDLASALDAHPEAQTKLREFVALSPEQRRARVDQRLNAHPEWRTTLEQKRATPQGQEKEQMLLRIADTCHNYA
;
A
#
# COMPACT_ATOMS: atom_id res chain seq x y z
N MET A 1 -15.64 27.86 46.45
CA MET A 1 -16.63 26.79 46.68
C MET A 1 -16.89 26.17 45.32
N GLU A 2 -16.67 24.89 45.03
CA GLU A 2 -16.73 23.69 45.87
C GLU A 2 -15.68 22.65 45.46
N ARG A 3 -15.20 21.91 46.45
CA ARG A 3 -14.43 20.67 46.33
C ARG A 3 -15.41 19.51 46.50
N SER A 4 -15.40 18.52 45.63
CA SER A 4 -15.76 17.12 45.93
C SER A 4 -15.27 16.25 44.77
N SER A 5 -14.18 15.49 44.87
CA SER A 5 -13.94 14.24 45.64
C SER A 5 -14.72 13.02 45.14
N VAL A 6 -13.96 12.07 44.58
CA VAL A 6 -13.85 10.65 45.00
C VAL A 6 -14.20 9.55 43.98
N LEU A 7 -13.20 8.67 43.86
CA LEU A 7 -13.17 7.22 43.53
C LEU A 7 -13.22 6.72 42.08
N LYS A 8 -12.06 6.18 41.69
CA LYS A 8 -11.82 5.19 40.62
C LYS A 8 -12.62 3.91 40.87
N PRO A 9 -13.06 3.24 39.79
CA PRO A 9 -12.86 1.80 39.65
C PRO A 9 -11.82 1.53 38.58
N ALA A 10 -10.80 0.77 38.95
CA ALA A 10 -9.84 0.18 38.05
C ALA A 10 -10.58 -0.84 37.16
N MET A 11 -10.73 -0.52 35.87
CA MET A 11 -11.06 -1.50 34.85
C MET A 11 -9.77 -1.79 34.09
N THR A 12 -9.09 -2.85 34.51
CA THR A 12 -7.96 -3.43 33.78
C THR A 12 -8.49 -3.93 32.44
N LEU A 13 -8.35 -3.12 31.38
CA LEU A 13 -8.50 -3.59 30.02
C LEU A 13 -7.10 -3.84 29.44
N VAL A 14 -6.88 -5.11 29.14
CA VAL A 14 -5.75 -5.72 28.47
C VAL A 14 -5.18 -4.80 27.38
N ALA A 15 -3.84 -4.69 27.39
CA ALA A 15 -3.04 -3.98 26.42
C ALA A 15 -3.39 -4.40 24.99
N THR A 16 -4.19 -3.57 24.31
CA THR A 16 -4.04 -3.41 22.87
C THR A 16 -2.94 -2.39 22.69
N PHE A 17 -1.77 -2.87 22.25
CA PHE A 17 -0.69 -2.00 21.81
C PHE A 17 -1.27 -0.96 20.85
N GLY A 18 -1.14 0.31 21.23
CA GLY A 18 -1.48 1.41 20.37
C GLY A 18 -0.64 1.31 19.10
N VAL A 19 -1.29 1.06 17.97
CA VAL A 19 -0.75 1.50 16.69
C VAL A 19 -1.10 2.98 16.60
N ALA A 20 -0.29 3.80 17.26
CA ALA A 20 -0.17 5.19 16.87
C ALA A 20 0.33 5.16 15.43
N LEU A 21 -0.55 5.47 14.47
CA LEU A 21 -0.16 5.76 13.09
C LEU A 21 0.59 7.10 13.09
N MET A 22 1.82 7.09 13.60
CA MET A 22 2.77 8.18 13.43
C MET A 22 3.66 7.88 12.22
N GLY A 23 3.39 8.59 11.11
CA GLY A 23 4.31 8.81 10.00
C GLY A 23 3.78 8.34 8.61
N PRO A 24 4.12 9.04 7.50
CA PRO A 24 5.27 9.92 7.36
C PRO A 24 4.95 11.40 7.09
N THR A 25 5.88 12.24 7.52
CA THR A 25 6.08 13.61 7.05
C THR A 25 6.24 13.62 5.53
N SER A 26 5.66 14.64 4.90
CA SER A 26 5.75 14.93 3.48
C SER A 26 7.21 15.15 3.04
N GLY A 27 7.87 14.09 2.59
CA GLY A 27 9.11 14.14 1.82
C GLY A 27 8.91 13.24 0.60
N VAL A 28 9.21 13.77 -0.60
CA VAL A 28 8.96 13.20 -1.94
C VAL A 28 7.49 13.21 -2.40
N ALA A 29 7.04 14.36 -2.92
CA ALA A 29 5.76 14.47 -3.63
C ALA A 29 5.65 13.56 -4.87
N GLY A 30 6.74 12.91 -5.31
CA GLY A 30 6.79 12.04 -6.49
C GLY A 30 6.34 10.59 -6.29
N ALA A 31 6.16 10.09 -5.06
CA ALA A 31 5.82 8.67 -4.80
C ALA A 31 4.42 8.43 -4.19
N LYS A 32 3.63 9.50 -3.99
CA LYS A 32 2.26 9.40 -3.44
C LYS A 32 1.31 8.40 -4.18
N PRO A 33 1.40 8.17 -5.51
CA PRO A 33 0.51 7.19 -6.19
C PRO A 33 0.85 5.73 -5.90
N LEU A 34 2.10 5.45 -5.58
CA LEU A 34 2.58 4.09 -5.32
C LEU A 34 2.52 3.74 -3.84
N ASP A 35 2.09 4.68 -3.01
CA ASP A 35 2.06 4.55 -1.56
C ASP A 35 1.28 3.33 -1.06
N PRO A 36 0.09 3.00 -1.59
CA PRO A 36 -0.66 1.81 -1.17
C PRO A 36 0.11 0.51 -1.46
N VAL A 37 0.78 0.45 -2.62
CA VAL A 37 1.55 -0.72 -3.06
C VAL A 37 2.88 -0.83 -2.32
N ILE A 38 3.48 0.29 -1.94
CA ILE A 38 4.74 0.30 -1.20
C ILE A 38 4.50 -0.07 0.27
N ASN A 39 3.41 0.42 0.87
CA ASN A 39 3.13 0.26 2.29
C ASN A 39 2.24 -0.95 2.63
N THR A 40 1.68 -1.65 1.64
CA THR A 40 0.90 -2.89 1.91
C THR A 40 1.73 -3.94 2.63
N THR A 41 1.12 -4.63 3.59
CA THR A 41 1.74 -5.75 4.32
C THR A 41 1.32 -7.12 3.78
N CYS A 42 0.54 -7.16 2.68
CA CYS A 42 0.09 -8.40 2.07
C CYS A 42 1.23 -9.20 1.42
N THR A 43 1.09 -10.53 1.46
CA THR A 43 1.99 -11.47 0.76
C THR A 43 1.70 -11.50 -0.74
N TYR A 44 2.58 -12.16 -1.49
CA TYR A 44 2.38 -12.36 -2.93
C TYR A 44 1.05 -13.06 -3.24
N ASP A 45 0.75 -14.16 -2.54
CA ASP A 45 -0.43 -14.97 -2.82
C ASP A 45 -1.72 -14.19 -2.47
N GLN A 46 -1.70 -13.40 -1.40
CA GLN A 46 -2.78 -12.48 -1.02
C GLN A 46 -3.04 -11.41 -2.08
N ILE A 47 -1.98 -10.81 -2.61
CA ILE A 47 -2.09 -9.80 -3.67
C ILE A 47 -2.64 -10.41 -4.95
N VAL A 48 -2.17 -11.60 -5.34
CA VAL A 48 -2.64 -12.28 -6.56
C VAL A 48 -4.09 -12.72 -6.43
N ALA A 49 -4.51 -13.19 -5.26
CA ALA A 49 -5.90 -13.52 -4.98
C ALA A 49 -6.80 -12.29 -5.12
N ALA A 50 -6.45 -11.17 -4.48
CA ALA A 50 -7.18 -9.91 -4.61
C ALA A 50 -7.18 -9.40 -6.06
N LEU A 51 -6.04 -9.51 -6.77
CA LEU A 51 -5.91 -9.11 -8.17
C LEU A 51 -6.86 -9.87 -9.09
N ARG A 52 -7.04 -11.19 -8.89
CA ARG A 52 -7.97 -12.01 -9.68
C ARG A 52 -9.43 -11.58 -9.55
N ILE A 53 -9.80 -10.93 -8.45
CA ILE A 53 -11.15 -10.43 -8.18
C ILE A 53 -11.32 -8.99 -8.67
N GLU A 54 -10.42 -8.10 -8.24
CA GLU A 54 -10.53 -6.67 -8.52
C GLU A 54 -10.12 -6.30 -9.95
N ALA A 55 -9.24 -7.09 -10.57
CA ALA A 55 -8.65 -6.81 -11.88
C ALA A 55 -8.33 -8.12 -12.67
N PRO A 56 -9.35 -8.91 -13.07
CA PRO A 56 -9.15 -10.22 -13.71
C PRO A 56 -8.34 -10.17 -15.01
N ASP A 57 -8.47 -9.11 -15.81
CA ASP A 57 -7.64 -8.90 -17.00
C ASP A 57 -6.16 -8.73 -16.65
N LEU A 58 -5.86 -8.00 -15.56
CA LEU A 58 -4.49 -7.79 -15.10
C LEU A 58 -3.92 -9.06 -14.46
N ALA A 59 -4.74 -9.85 -13.76
CA ALA A 59 -4.35 -11.16 -13.28
C ALA A 59 -4.02 -12.11 -14.45
N SER A 60 -4.81 -12.09 -15.52
CA SER A 60 -4.55 -12.89 -16.73
C SER A 60 -3.25 -12.46 -17.43
N ALA A 61 -3.01 -11.15 -17.52
CA ALA A 61 -1.75 -10.63 -18.03
C ALA A 61 -0.55 -11.04 -17.16
N LEU A 62 -0.70 -10.99 -15.83
CA LEU A 62 0.32 -11.44 -14.89
C LEU A 62 0.60 -12.94 -15.04
N ASP A 63 -0.45 -13.76 -15.18
CA ASP A 63 -0.36 -15.21 -15.41
C ASP A 63 0.37 -15.56 -16.73
N ALA A 64 0.23 -14.72 -17.76
CA ALA A 64 0.93 -14.88 -19.02
C ALA A 64 2.41 -14.47 -18.98
N HIS A 65 2.89 -13.84 -17.89
CA HIS A 65 4.23 -13.29 -17.79
C HIS A 65 4.97 -13.81 -16.53
N PRO A 66 5.62 -14.99 -16.59
CA PRO A 66 6.32 -15.58 -15.44
C PRO A 66 7.41 -14.67 -14.83
N GLU A 67 8.11 -13.90 -15.66
CA GLU A 67 9.11 -12.93 -15.17
C GLU A 67 8.46 -11.83 -14.32
N ALA A 68 7.25 -11.38 -14.68
CA ALA A 68 6.51 -10.39 -13.90
C ALA A 68 6.04 -10.96 -12.56
N GLN A 69 5.64 -12.24 -12.52
CA GLN A 69 5.32 -12.93 -11.27
C GLN A 69 6.52 -13.00 -10.33
N THR A 70 7.70 -13.38 -10.84
CA THR A 70 8.93 -13.40 -10.05
C THR A 70 9.28 -12.02 -9.51
N LYS A 71 9.27 -10.99 -10.35
CA LYS A 71 9.54 -9.61 -9.93
C LYS A 71 8.55 -9.11 -8.87
N LEU A 72 7.26 -9.43 -9.03
CA LEU A 72 6.24 -9.07 -8.06
C LEU A 72 6.51 -9.77 -6.72
N ARG A 73 6.79 -11.08 -6.74
CA ARG A 73 7.11 -11.88 -5.55
C ARG A 73 8.33 -11.33 -4.82
N GLU A 74 9.40 -11.03 -5.54
CA GLU A 74 10.61 -10.41 -4.99
C GLU A 74 10.32 -9.03 -4.40
N PHE A 75 9.52 -8.21 -5.08
CA PHE A 75 9.18 -6.88 -4.62
C PHE A 75 8.37 -6.89 -3.33
N VAL A 76 7.37 -7.76 -3.23
CA VAL A 76 6.53 -7.85 -2.02
C VAL A 76 7.24 -8.57 -0.87
N ALA A 77 8.32 -9.31 -1.11
CA ALA A 77 9.16 -9.85 -0.06
C ALA A 77 10.04 -8.78 0.64
N LEU A 78 10.22 -7.60 0.02
CA LEU A 78 10.96 -6.48 0.62
C LEU A 78 10.18 -5.79 1.73
N SER A 79 10.90 -5.19 2.67
CA SER A 79 10.29 -4.25 3.63
C SER A 79 9.73 -3.01 2.92
N PRO A 80 8.72 -2.31 3.49
CA PRO A 80 8.17 -1.09 2.89
C PRO A 80 9.24 -0.03 2.56
N GLU A 81 10.25 0.13 3.42
CA GLU A 81 11.38 1.03 3.19
C GLU A 81 12.23 0.60 1.97
N GLN A 82 12.52 -0.70 1.85
CA GLN A 82 13.25 -1.24 0.71
C GLN A 82 12.45 -1.13 -0.60
N ARG A 83 11.13 -1.31 -0.54
CA ARG A 83 10.23 -1.08 -1.68
C ARG A 83 10.26 0.38 -2.11
N ARG A 84 10.18 1.32 -1.15
CA ARG A 84 10.29 2.77 -1.43
C ARG A 84 11.60 3.09 -2.12
N ALA A 85 12.72 2.65 -1.55
CA ALA A 85 14.04 2.87 -2.12
C ALA A 85 14.16 2.31 -3.54
N ARG A 86 13.60 1.12 -3.80
CA ARG A 86 13.59 0.50 -5.13
C ARG A 86 12.75 1.27 -6.14
N VAL A 87 11.57 1.74 -5.73
CA VAL A 87 10.72 2.59 -6.56
C VAL A 87 11.42 3.91 -6.88
N ASP A 88 11.99 4.57 -5.88
CA ASP A 88 12.70 5.82 -6.05
C ASP A 88 13.92 5.66 -6.96
N GLN A 89 14.69 4.58 -6.79
CA GLN A 89 15.81 4.25 -7.68
C GLN A 89 15.33 4.09 -9.13
N ARG A 90 14.24 3.37 -9.36
CA ARG A 90 13.67 3.17 -10.71
C ARG A 90 13.19 4.48 -11.33
N LEU A 91 12.49 5.30 -10.56
CA LEU A 91 11.99 6.60 -11.02
C LEU A 91 13.12 7.63 -11.24
N ASN A 92 14.22 7.52 -10.50
CA ASN A 92 15.43 8.31 -10.75
C ASN A 92 16.15 7.86 -12.03
N ALA A 93 16.19 6.55 -12.31
CA ALA A 93 16.78 6.00 -13.52
C ALA A 93 15.94 6.28 -14.78
N HIS A 94 14.63 6.45 -14.61
CA HIS A 94 13.65 6.70 -15.68
C HIS A 94 12.80 7.94 -15.34
N PRO A 95 13.36 9.16 -15.42
CA PRO A 95 12.66 10.38 -15.04
C PRO A 95 11.38 10.62 -15.86
N GLU A 96 11.32 10.14 -17.10
CA GLU A 96 10.13 10.21 -17.96
C GLU A 96 8.94 9.43 -17.38
N TRP A 97 9.19 8.41 -16.54
CA TRP A 97 8.12 7.67 -15.86
C TRP A 97 7.45 8.51 -14.80
N ARG A 98 8.18 9.40 -14.11
CA ARG A 98 7.57 10.30 -13.12
C ARG A 98 6.53 11.18 -13.78
N THR A 99 6.91 11.83 -14.87
CA THR A 99 6.01 12.70 -15.63
C THR A 99 4.84 11.91 -16.22
N THR A 100 5.10 10.70 -16.73
CA THR A 100 4.03 9.83 -17.27
C THR A 100 3.03 9.41 -16.19
N LEU A 101 3.51 9.04 -15.00
CA LEU A 101 2.66 8.66 -13.87
C LEU A 101 1.81 9.85 -13.41
N GLU A 102 2.41 11.04 -13.31
CA GLU A 102 1.71 12.28 -12.96
C GLU A 102 0.64 12.64 -14.00
N GLN A 103 0.96 12.58 -15.29
CA GLN A 103 0.02 12.84 -16.38
C GLN A 103 -1.14 11.83 -16.38
N LYS A 104 -0.83 10.53 -16.29
CA LYS A 104 -1.87 9.49 -16.30
C LYS A 104 -2.78 9.61 -15.10
N ARG A 105 -2.26 9.95 -13.92
CA ARG A 105 -3.06 10.21 -12.72
C ARG A 105 -4.08 11.32 -12.93
N ALA A 106 -3.74 12.40 -13.64
CA ALA A 106 -4.65 13.51 -13.87
C ALA A 106 -5.87 13.13 -14.76
N THR A 107 -5.85 11.94 -15.37
CA THR A 107 -6.97 11.43 -16.18
C THR A 107 -8.00 10.68 -15.31
N PRO A 108 -9.27 10.62 -15.73
CA PRO A 108 -10.28 9.79 -15.08
C PRO A 108 -9.86 8.31 -14.97
N GLN A 109 -9.21 7.77 -16.01
CA GLN A 109 -8.73 6.38 -16.01
C GLN A 109 -7.61 6.16 -14.98
N GLY A 110 -6.76 7.16 -14.77
CA GLY A 110 -5.72 7.10 -13.73
C GLY A 110 -6.30 7.08 -12.32
N GLN A 111 -7.33 7.90 -12.07
CA GLN A 111 -8.04 7.91 -10.79
C GLN A 111 -8.71 6.56 -10.51
N GLU A 112 -9.38 5.98 -11.50
CA GLU A 112 -10.01 4.65 -11.39
C GLU A 112 -8.98 3.56 -11.04
N LYS A 113 -7.80 3.60 -11.68
CA LYS A 113 -6.70 2.67 -11.38
C LYS A 113 -6.14 2.86 -9.98
N GLU A 114 -6.02 4.09 -9.50
CA GLU A 114 -5.57 4.36 -8.12
C GLU A 114 -6.57 3.75 -7.11
N GLN A 115 -7.88 3.88 -7.38
CA GLN A 115 -8.92 3.24 -6.55
C GLN A 115 -8.88 1.71 -6.62
N MET A 116 -8.62 1.15 -7.80
CA MET A 116 -8.44 -0.30 -7.96
C MET A 116 -7.25 -0.81 -7.14
N LEU A 117 -6.11 -0.10 -7.18
CA LEU A 117 -4.93 -0.45 -6.39
C LEU A 117 -5.20 -0.34 -4.88
N LEU A 118 -5.96 0.67 -4.45
CA LEU A 118 -6.41 0.82 -3.07
C LEU A 118 -7.30 -0.35 -2.64
N ARG A 119 -8.28 -0.75 -3.47
CA ARG A 119 -9.14 -1.91 -3.18
C ARG A 119 -8.34 -3.22 -3.08
N ILE A 120 -7.38 -3.43 -3.97
CA ILE A 120 -6.49 -4.59 -3.89
C ILE A 120 -5.71 -4.57 -2.57
N ALA A 121 -5.14 -3.43 -2.19
CA ALA A 121 -4.36 -3.29 -0.95
C ALA A 121 -5.21 -3.44 0.33
N ASP A 122 -6.48 -3.01 0.29
CA ASP A 122 -7.43 -3.16 1.39
C ASP A 122 -7.93 -4.61 1.53
N THR A 123 -8.34 -5.21 0.41
CA THR A 123 -8.95 -6.53 0.39
C THR A 123 -7.97 -7.68 0.47
N CYS A 124 -6.68 -7.48 0.16
CA CYS A 124 -5.70 -8.57 0.15
C CYS A 124 -5.55 -9.27 1.51
N HIS A 125 -5.85 -8.58 2.61
CA HIS A 125 -5.87 -9.17 3.95
C HIS A 125 -7.00 -10.19 4.19
N ASN A 126 -8.04 -10.20 3.35
CA ASN A 126 -9.14 -11.15 3.43
C ASN A 126 -8.83 -12.50 2.77
N TYR A 127 -7.69 -12.62 2.11
CA TYR A 127 -7.25 -13.83 1.44
C TYR A 127 -6.09 -14.44 2.23
N ALA A 128 -6.01 -15.78 2.27
CA ALA A 128 -5.01 -16.55 3.00
C ALA A 128 -4.44 -17.66 2.11
#